data_AF-A0A357MBZ7-F1
#
_entry.id   AF-A0A357MBZ7-F1
#
_cell.length_a   1.000
_cell.length_b   1.000
_cell.length_c   1.000
_cell.angle_alpha   90.00
_cell.angle_beta   90.00
_cell.angle_gamma   90.00
#
_symmetry.space_group_name_H-M   'P 1'
#
loop_
_entity.id
_entity.type
_entity.pdbx_description
1 polymer ?
#
loop_
_entity_poly.entity_id
_entity_poly.type
_entity_poly.pdbx_seq_one_letter_code
_entity_poly.pdbx_strand_id
1 'polypeptide(L)'
;MDIKKSGEIFAGYYINSVKSKIRPVTILANGQMDVPKDTDLTGILYPGILPGEKGNVIIDGHVDSYTGPAVFYNLKKLRPGDRIIVSDKKKHRLIYTVVSTEVFTPAEAPVERIFSKTDEYRMNLIT
;
A
#
# COMPACT_ATOMS: atom_id res chain seq x y z
N MET A 1 15.01 -19.55 17.68
CA MET A 1 13.98 -19.15 16.70
C MET A 1 14.43 -17.81 16.15
N ASP A 2 15.17 -17.82 15.04
CA ASP A 2 15.82 -16.62 14.50
C ASP A 2 14.82 -15.76 13.74
N ILE A 3 14.41 -14.66 14.36
CA ILE A 3 13.63 -13.59 13.72
C ILE A 3 14.63 -12.75 12.92
N LYS A 4 14.81 -13.07 11.63
CA LYS A 4 15.54 -12.16 10.72
C LYS A 4 14.76 -10.85 10.62
N LYS A 5 15.47 -9.74 10.86
CA LYS A 5 14.98 -8.35 10.76
C LYS A 5 14.07 -8.17 9.53
N SER A 6 12.85 -7.71 9.76
CA SER A 6 11.84 -7.30 8.77
C SER A 6 12.33 -6.24 7.76
N GLY A 7 13.53 -5.67 7.96
CA GLY A 7 14.11 -4.66 7.08
C GLY A 7 14.55 -5.15 5.70
N GLU A 8 14.87 -6.44 5.50
CA GLU A 8 15.43 -6.92 4.23
C GLU A 8 14.40 -7.24 3.14
N ILE A 9 13.17 -7.59 3.51
CA ILE A 9 12.12 -7.98 2.53
C ILE A 9 11.64 -6.76 1.75
N PHE A 10 11.53 -5.60 2.41
CA PHE A 10 10.93 -4.39 1.86
C PHE A 10 11.92 -3.36 1.33
N ALA A 11 13.22 -3.53 1.57
CA ALA A 11 14.26 -2.59 1.14
C ALA A 11 14.37 -2.39 -0.39
N GLY A 12 13.55 -3.04 -1.21
CA GLY A 12 13.54 -2.84 -2.67
C GLY A 12 12.17 -2.83 -3.33
N TYR A 13 11.07 -2.79 -2.57
CA TYR A 13 9.76 -2.59 -3.19
C TYR A 13 9.53 -1.12 -3.53
N TYR A 14 9.02 -0.86 -4.73
CA TYR A 14 8.81 0.49 -5.26
C TYR A 14 7.53 0.57 -6.09
N ILE A 15 6.70 1.57 -5.82
CA ILE A 15 5.50 1.86 -6.63
C ILE A 15 5.88 2.93 -7.65
N ASN A 16 6.01 2.52 -8.91
CA ASN A 16 6.49 3.40 -9.96
C ASN A 16 5.49 4.54 -10.26
N SER A 17 4.18 4.27 -10.18
CA SER A 17 3.13 5.23 -10.54
C SER A 17 3.07 6.44 -9.59
N VAL A 18 3.44 6.27 -8.32
CA VAL A 18 3.58 7.35 -7.33
C VAL A 18 5.04 7.64 -6.95
N LYS A 19 5.98 6.99 -7.62
CA LYS A 19 7.43 7.13 -7.44
C LYS A 19 7.94 6.94 -6.00
N SER A 20 7.38 5.98 -5.26
CA SER A 20 7.69 5.82 -3.83
C SER A 20 8.25 4.45 -3.46
N LYS A 21 9.16 4.44 -2.48
CA LYS A 21 9.62 3.20 -1.83
C LYS A 21 8.56 2.74 -0.84
N ILE A 22 8.43 1.42 -0.74
CA ILE A 22 7.53 0.78 0.21
C ILE A 22 8.30 0.45 1.50
N ARG A 23 7.69 0.69 2.66
CA ARG A 23 8.19 0.34 4.00
C ARG A 23 7.17 -0.48 4.76
N PRO A 24 7.58 -1.44 5.60
CA PRO A 24 6.64 -2.17 6.43
C PRO A 24 6.05 -1.23 7.47
N VAL A 25 4.74 -1.35 7.67
CA VAL A 25 3.99 -0.73 8.77
C VAL A 25 3.16 -1.82 9.46
N THR A 26 2.80 -1.62 10.72
CA THR A 26 2.07 -2.62 11.54
C THR A 26 0.69 -2.09 11.90
N ILE A 27 -0.13 -2.93 12.55
CA ILE A 27 -1.28 -2.46 13.31
C ILE A 27 -0.80 -1.88 14.65
N LEU A 28 -1.26 -0.68 14.98
CA LEU A 28 -1.04 0.01 16.24
C LEU A 28 -1.89 -0.61 17.36
N ALA A 29 -1.57 -0.29 18.62
CA ALA A 29 -2.30 -0.82 19.78
C ALA A 29 -3.79 -0.46 19.80
N ASN A 30 -4.19 0.61 19.11
CA ASN A 30 -5.58 1.04 18.96
C ASN A 30 -6.32 0.34 17.79
N GLY A 31 -5.68 -0.62 17.11
CA GLY A 31 -6.26 -1.36 16.00
C GLY A 31 -6.15 -0.68 14.63
N GLN A 32 -5.59 0.51 14.54
CA GLN A 32 -5.39 1.21 13.27
C GLN A 32 -4.14 0.70 12.55
N MET A 33 -4.15 0.74 11.22
CA MET A 33 -2.93 0.58 10.44
C MET A 33 -2.03 1.81 10.65
N ASP A 34 -0.75 1.56 10.90
CA ASP A 34 0.26 2.61 11.01
C ASP A 34 0.59 3.19 9.63
N VAL A 35 1.01 4.45 9.59
CA VAL A 35 1.31 5.20 8.37
C VAL A 35 2.80 5.62 8.38
N PRO A 36 3.53 5.61 7.26
CA PRO A 36 4.92 6.05 7.25
C PRO A 36 5.08 7.47 7.79
N LYS A 37 6.08 7.72 8.65
CA LYS A 37 6.36 9.09 9.15
C LYS A 37 6.83 10.05 8.06
N ASP A 38 7.48 9.51 7.04
CA ASP A 38 7.95 10.26 5.88
C ASP A 38 6.84 10.29 4.82
N THR A 39 6.41 11.48 4.45
CA THR A 39 5.29 11.73 3.54
C THR A 39 5.58 11.33 2.09
N ASP A 40 6.85 11.08 1.75
CA ASP A 40 7.27 10.58 0.44
C ASP A 40 7.28 9.04 0.36
N LEU A 41 7.06 8.36 1.48
CA LEU A 41 7.07 6.90 1.58
C LEU A 41 5.65 6.31 1.64
N THR A 42 5.54 5.09 1.13
CA THR A 42 4.33 4.26 1.27
C THR A 42 4.55 3.13 2.27
N GLY A 43 3.50 2.77 2.99
CA GLY A 43 3.52 1.76 4.04
C GLY A 43 2.78 0.51 3.60
N ILE A 44 3.42 -0.66 3.61
CA ILE A 44 2.73 -1.95 3.40
C ILE A 44 2.47 -2.62 4.74
N LEU A 45 1.24 -3.10 4.93
CA LEU A 45 0.87 -3.81 6.14
C LEU A 45 1.70 -5.09 6.29
N TYR A 46 2.45 -5.20 7.39
CA TYR A 46 3.26 -6.36 7.71
C TYR A 46 3.22 -6.69 9.23
N PRO A 47 3.06 -7.96 9.62
CA PRO A 47 2.86 -9.15 8.78
C PRO A 47 1.53 -9.10 7.99
N GLY A 48 1.56 -9.53 6.73
CA GLY A 48 0.45 -9.38 5.77
C GLY A 48 0.77 -10.01 4.41
N ILE A 49 -0.11 -9.78 3.42
CA ILE A 49 0.04 -10.29 2.04
C ILE A 49 1.00 -9.39 1.26
N LEU A 50 1.96 -9.99 0.56
CA LEU A 50 2.94 -9.26 -0.25
C LEU A 50 2.52 -9.16 -1.72
N PRO A 51 3.02 -8.15 -2.47
CA PRO A 51 2.82 -8.08 -3.91
C PRO A 51 3.20 -9.40 -4.61
N GLY A 52 2.30 -9.90 -5.45
CA GLY A 52 2.46 -11.18 -6.15
C GLY A 52 1.91 -12.41 -5.43
N GLU A 53 1.42 -12.25 -4.19
CA GLU A 53 0.74 -13.31 -3.44
C GLU A 53 -0.78 -13.21 -3.57
N LYS A 54 -1.49 -14.32 -3.34
CA LYS A 54 -2.96 -14.32 -3.25
C LYS A 54 -3.40 -13.63 -1.97
N GLY A 55 -4.41 -12.78 -2.09
CA GLY A 55 -4.98 -12.00 -0.99
C GLY A 55 -5.01 -10.50 -1.29
N ASN A 56 -5.34 -9.75 -0.25
CA ASN A 56 -5.36 -8.29 -0.27
C ASN A 56 -4.00 -7.75 0.20
N VAL A 57 -3.21 -7.22 -0.74
CA VAL A 57 -2.06 -6.38 -0.41
C VAL A 57 -2.59 -5.01 0.01
N ILE A 58 -2.16 -4.48 1.15
CA ILE A 58 -2.65 -3.22 1.69
C ILE A 58 -1.50 -2.25 1.80
N ILE A 59 -1.59 -1.12 1.11
CA ILE A 59 -0.59 -0.07 1.10
C ILE A 59 -1.24 1.25 1.46
N ASP A 60 -0.68 1.91 2.47
CA ASP A 60 -1.07 3.23 2.95
C ASP A 60 -0.04 4.30 2.59
N GLY A 61 -0.43 5.57 2.62
CA GLY A 61 0.43 6.71 2.33
C GLY A 61 -0.29 8.04 2.56
N HIS A 62 0.46 9.14 2.61
CA HIS A 62 -0.11 10.46 2.90
C HIS A 62 -0.68 11.14 1.65
N VAL A 63 -1.82 11.83 1.78
CA VAL A 63 -2.34 12.74 0.75
C VAL A 63 -1.52 14.03 0.70
N ASP A 64 -1.24 14.63 1.86
CA ASP A 64 -0.56 15.91 1.99
C ASP A 64 0.40 15.94 3.19
N SER A 65 1.08 17.08 3.34
CA SER A 65 2.05 17.38 4.38
C SER A 65 1.96 18.87 4.72
N TYR A 66 2.64 19.29 5.79
CA TYR A 66 2.72 20.71 6.17
C TYR A 66 3.29 21.63 5.06
N THR A 67 4.03 21.08 4.10
CA THR A 67 4.69 21.85 3.03
C THR A 67 4.04 21.64 1.66
N GLY A 68 3.01 20.81 1.53
CA GLY A 68 2.28 20.59 0.29
C GLY A 68 1.92 19.12 0.01
N PRO A 69 1.61 18.79 -1.25
CA PRO A 69 1.26 17.44 -1.70
C PRO A 69 2.23 16.34 -1.23
N ALA A 70 1.71 15.20 -0.81
CA ALA A 70 2.49 14.01 -0.45
C ALA A 70 2.32 12.87 -1.47
N VAL A 71 2.85 11.69 -1.15
CA VAL A 71 2.97 10.55 -2.08
C VAL A 71 1.66 10.12 -2.74
N PHE A 72 0.53 10.17 -2.02
CA PHE A 72 -0.79 9.77 -2.51
C PHE A 72 -1.68 10.95 -2.91
N TYR A 73 -1.14 12.17 -3.00
CA TYR A 73 -1.90 13.35 -3.43
C TYR A 73 -2.66 13.15 -4.75
N ASN A 74 -2.05 12.43 -5.70
CA ASN A 74 -2.63 12.17 -7.02
C ASN A 74 -3.42 10.85 -7.10
N LEU A 75 -3.57 10.10 -6.00
CA LEU A 75 -4.27 8.81 -6.00
C LEU A 75 -5.72 8.97 -6.48
N LYS A 76 -6.39 10.07 -6.09
CA LYS A 76 -7.73 10.44 -6.54
C LYS A 76 -7.88 10.69 -8.05
N LYS A 77 -6.77 10.77 -8.80
CA LYS A 77 -6.78 10.95 -10.26
C LYS A 77 -6.73 9.61 -11.01
N LEU A 78 -6.49 8.50 -10.30
CA LEU A 78 -6.52 7.18 -10.90
C LEU A 78 -7.94 6.83 -11.36
N ARG A 79 -8.00 6.11 -12.47
CA ARG A 79 -9.25 5.65 -13.08
C ARG A 79 -9.16 4.16 -13.39
N PRO A 80 -10.31 3.47 -13.46
CA PRO A 80 -10.34 2.10 -13.96
C PRO A 80 -9.60 1.96 -15.29
N GLY A 81 -8.72 0.96 -15.37
CA GLY A 81 -7.83 0.72 -16.51
C GLY A 81 -6.41 1.29 -16.36
N ASP A 82 -6.18 2.23 -15.43
CA ASP A 82 -4.83 2.73 -15.13
C ASP A 82 -3.96 1.60 -14.55
N ARG A 83 -2.63 1.71 -14.74
CA ARG A 83 -1.67 0.68 -14.29
C ARG A 83 -0.91 1.13 -13.06
N ILE A 84 -0.86 0.27 -12.06
CA ILE A 84 0.04 0.37 -10.91
C ILE A 84 1.14 -0.65 -11.09
N ILE A 85 2.38 -0.15 -11.20
CA ILE A 85 3.55 -1.00 -11.35
C ILE A 85 4.29 -1.02 -10.02
N VAL A 86 4.49 -2.23 -9.48
CA VAL A 86 5.29 -2.46 -8.29
C VAL A 86 6.51 -3.28 -8.68
N SER A 87 7.69 -2.76 -8.34
CA SER A 87 8.95 -3.45 -8.61
C SER A 87 9.49 -4.06 -7.34
N ASP A 88 10.01 -5.30 -7.40
CA ASP A 88 10.78 -5.90 -6.31
C ASP A 88 12.28 -5.47 -6.35
N LYS A 89 13.07 -5.93 -5.37
CA LYS A 89 14.51 -5.64 -5.30
C LYS A 89 15.32 -6.17 -6.50
N LYS A 90 14.81 -7.19 -7.19
CA LYS A 90 15.42 -7.79 -8.39
C LYS A 90 14.96 -7.09 -9.67
N LYS A 91 14.22 -5.98 -9.55
CA LYS A 91 13.60 -5.21 -10.64
C LYS A 91 12.54 -6.02 -11.41
N HIS A 92 12.02 -7.10 -10.84
CA HIS A 92 10.83 -7.75 -11.40
C HIS A 92 9.63 -6.83 -11.21
N ARG A 93 8.84 -6.67 -12.27
CA ARG A 93 7.69 -5.78 -12.28
C ARG A 93 6.41 -6.58 -12.17
N LEU A 94 5.66 -6.32 -11.12
CA LEU A 94 4.27 -6.72 -10.96
C LEU A 94 3.40 -5.58 -11.45
N ILE A 95 2.36 -5.93 -12.19
CA ILE A 95 1.46 -4.95 -12.81
C ILE A 95 0.06 -5.24 -12.33
N TYR A 96 -0.52 -4.26 -11.66
CA TYR A 96 -1.90 -4.23 -11.25
C TYR A 96 -2.66 -3.26 -12.14
N THR A 97 -3.92 -3.57 -12.43
CA THR A 97 -4.84 -2.69 -13.15
C THR A 97 -5.83 -2.14 -12.14
N VAL A 98 -6.02 -0.82 -12.13
CA VAL A 98 -7.04 -0.17 -11.31
C VAL A 98 -8.40 -0.67 -11.80
N VAL A 99 -9.21 -1.22 -10.89
CA VAL A 99 -10.57 -1.70 -11.18
C VAL A 99 -11.64 -0.76 -10.64
N SER A 100 -11.35 -0.07 -9.54
CA SER A 100 -12.22 0.94 -8.95
C SER A 100 -11.39 2.00 -8.21
N THR A 101 -12.01 3.15 -7.96
CA THR A 101 -11.51 4.19 -7.06
C THR A 101 -12.71 4.72 -6.30
N GLU A 102 -12.67 4.64 -4.99
CA GLU A 102 -13.83 4.85 -4.12
C GLU A 102 -13.39 5.73 -2.94
N VAL A 103 -14.26 6.64 -2.50
CA VAL A 103 -14.02 7.53 -1.37
C VAL A 103 -15.17 7.34 -0.40
N PHE A 104 -14.83 7.08 0.86
CA PHE A 104 -15.79 6.84 1.93
C PHE A 104 -15.52 7.80 3.07
N THR A 105 -16.56 8.12 3.85
CA THR A 105 -16.30 8.57 5.22
C THR A 105 -15.66 7.43 6.02
N PRO A 106 -14.87 7.69 7.07
CA PRO A 106 -14.27 6.63 7.88
C PRO A 106 -15.29 5.62 8.43
N ALA A 107 -16.53 6.06 8.71
CA ALA A 107 -17.60 5.20 9.22
C ALA A 107 -18.20 4.26 8.15
N GLU A 108 -18.12 4.64 6.87
CA GLU A 108 -18.66 3.88 5.73
C GLU A 108 -17.58 3.08 4.99
N ALA A 109 -16.32 3.23 5.41
CA ALA A 109 -15.20 2.54 4.79
C ALA A 109 -15.44 1.01 4.84
N PRO A 110 -15.30 0.30 3.72
CA PRO A 110 -15.57 -1.12 3.63
C PRO A 110 -14.38 -1.93 4.18
N VAL A 111 -14.10 -1.78 5.47
CA VAL A 111 -12.94 -2.35 6.18
C VAL A 111 -12.84 -3.86 5.94
N GLU A 112 -13.96 -4.58 6.02
CA GLU A 112 -13.97 -6.02 5.77
C GLU A 112 -13.51 -6.37 4.35
N ARG A 113 -13.90 -5.61 3.33
CA ARG A 113 -13.46 -5.87 1.95
C ARG A 113 -11.96 -5.63 1.77
N ILE A 114 -11.42 -4.63 2.45
CA ILE A 114 -10.02 -4.19 2.33
C ILE A 114 -9.09 -5.14 3.10
N PHE A 115 -9.48 -5.55 4.32
CA PHE A 115 -8.60 -6.28 5.25
C PHE A 115 -8.90 -7.78 5.37
N SER A 116 -10.05 -8.28 4.90
CA SER A 116 -10.33 -9.73 4.90
C SER A 116 -9.51 -10.49 3.85
N LYS A 117 -9.49 -11.82 4.00
CA LYS A 117 -8.86 -12.73 3.03
C LYS A 117 -9.65 -12.78 1.72
N THR A 118 -8.94 -13.01 0.62
CA THR A 118 -9.49 -13.29 -0.70
C THR A 118 -8.55 -14.24 -1.44
N ASP A 119 -9.08 -15.01 -2.40
CA ASP A 119 -8.28 -15.90 -3.26
C ASP A 119 -7.77 -15.18 -4.53
N GLU A 120 -8.13 -13.91 -4.70
CA GLU A 120 -7.68 -13.05 -5.80
C GLU A 120 -6.33 -12.37 -5.51
N TYR A 121 -5.66 -11.88 -6.55
CA TYR A 121 -4.45 -11.06 -6.42
C TYR A 121 -4.84 -9.57 -6.39
N ARG A 122 -5.20 -9.06 -5.20
CA ARG A 122 -5.69 -7.68 -5.04
C ARG A 122 -4.66 -6.78 -4.37
N MET A 123 -4.70 -5.51 -4.74
CA MET A 123 -3.95 -4.43 -4.10
C MET A 123 -4.89 -3.28 -3.78
N ASN A 124 -4.90 -2.87 -2.52
CA ASN A 124 -5.67 -1.74 -2.02
C ASN A 124 -4.68 -0.64 -1.64
N LEU A 125 -4.82 0.52 -2.28
CA LEU A 125 -4.11 1.74 -1.94
C LEU A 125 -5.07 2.60 -1.11
N ILE A 126 -4.74 2.86 0.15
CA ILE A 126 -5.57 3.64 1.08
C ILE A 126 -4.82 4.90 1.54
N THR A 127 -5.55 5.92 1.97
CA THR A 127 -5.01 7.22 2.36
C THR A 127 -5.98 8.00 3.25
#